data_AF-A0A0U2U510-F1
#
_entry.id   AF-A0A0U2U510-F1
#
_cell.length_a   1.000
_cell.length_b   1.000
_cell.length_c   1.000
_cell.angle_alpha   90.00
_cell.angle_beta   90.00
_cell.angle_gamma   90.00
#
_symmetry.space_group_name_H-M   'P 1'
#
loop_
_entity.id
_entity.type
_entity.pdbx_description
1 polymer ?
#
loop_
_entity_poly.entity_id
_entity_poly.type
_entity_poly.pdbx_seq_one_letter_code
_entity_poly.pdbx_strand_id
1 'polypeptide(L)'
;MIGSDLFQGDKVGDTRARFIDEENGGLERGLRESGLIPRLRHAGRGSADRSDIIVTGGRGIGSSGNFRHVLELAEALGGMAGATRAAVEAGWIEYEYKIGQTGRKVFPKVYVACGVSGAVQHLAGVQAELLVAVNSDPDAPIFQLADYGILGDVEKIIPLIIHLLNQQA
;
A
#
# COMPACT_ATOMS: atom_id res chain seq x y z
N MET A 1 29.27 -11.36 -15.25
CA MET A 1 28.83 -10.47 -14.16
C MET A 1 28.12 -9.31 -14.81
N ILE A 2 26.79 -9.35 -14.87
CA ILE A 2 25.97 -8.38 -15.62
C ILE A 2 25.16 -7.56 -14.60
N GLY A 3 25.49 -6.28 -14.53
CA GLY A 3 24.66 -5.14 -14.11
C GLY A 3 23.87 -5.23 -12.80
N SER A 4 24.44 -4.69 -11.72
CA SER A 4 23.71 -4.30 -10.49
C SER A 4 23.03 -2.93 -10.57
N ASP A 5 23.00 -2.29 -11.76
CA ASP A 5 22.71 -0.85 -11.90
C ASP A 5 21.46 -0.58 -12.76
N LEU A 6 20.31 -1.16 -12.39
CA LEU A 6 19.02 -0.91 -13.09
C LEU A 6 17.92 -0.31 -12.22
N PHE A 7 18.25 0.21 -11.03
CA PHE A 7 17.31 0.97 -10.21
C PHE A 7 18.01 2.19 -9.60
N GLN A 8 18.40 3.14 -10.45
CA GLN A 8 18.63 4.53 -10.03
C GLN A 8 17.41 5.34 -10.47
N GLY A 9 16.37 5.31 -9.64
CA GLY A 9 15.37 6.38 -9.62
C GLY A 9 15.92 7.48 -8.72
N ASP A 10 16.08 8.68 -9.27
CA ASP A 10 16.53 9.84 -8.50
C ASP A 10 15.60 10.07 -7.30
N LYS A 11 16.22 10.22 -6.11
CA LYS A 11 15.53 10.44 -4.84
C LYS A 11 14.66 11.70 -4.88
N VAL A 12 13.38 11.57 -4.51
CA VAL A 12 12.71 12.61 -3.70
C VAL A 12 13.05 12.33 -2.24
N GLY A 13 14.07 13.01 -1.72
CA GLY A 13 14.47 12.91 -0.31
C GLY A 13 15.05 11.55 0.10
N ASP A 14 15.58 11.47 1.32
CA ASP A 14 16.35 10.34 1.85
C ASP A 14 15.50 9.08 2.17
N THR A 15 14.67 8.63 1.22
CA THR A 15 13.80 7.48 1.40
C THR A 15 14.49 6.16 1.04
N ARG A 16 14.12 5.11 1.79
CA ARG A 16 14.49 3.71 1.57
C ARG A 16 13.55 2.97 0.60
N ALA A 17 12.49 3.64 0.15
CA ALA A 17 11.46 3.03 -0.69
C ALA A 17 12.00 2.67 -2.08
N ARG A 18 11.69 1.45 -2.53
CA ARG A 18 11.82 1.07 -3.94
C ARG A 18 10.62 1.60 -4.70
N PHE A 19 10.84 2.54 -5.61
CA PHE A 19 9.75 3.14 -6.37
C PHE A 19 9.35 2.32 -7.60
N ILE A 20 8.05 2.34 -7.87
CA ILE A 20 7.39 1.78 -9.04
C ILE A 20 6.47 2.88 -9.57
N ASP A 21 6.65 3.27 -10.83
CA ASP A 21 5.88 4.33 -11.47
C ASP A 21 5.58 3.95 -12.93
N GLU A 22 5.04 4.90 -13.70
CA GLU A 22 4.73 4.72 -15.12
C GLU A 22 5.98 4.79 -16.02
N GLU A 23 7.15 5.13 -15.49
CA GLU A 23 8.37 5.22 -16.29
C GLU A 23 8.89 3.84 -16.69
N ASN A 24 9.78 3.80 -17.67
CA ASN A 24 10.54 2.60 -18.03
C ASN A 24 9.70 1.33 -18.35
N GLY A 25 8.56 1.50 -19.01
CA GLY A 25 7.73 0.38 -19.50
C GLY A 25 6.44 0.13 -18.71
N GLY A 26 6.07 1.06 -17.82
CA GLY A 26 4.75 1.16 -17.22
C GLY A 26 4.59 0.41 -15.90
N LEU A 27 3.51 0.76 -15.17
CA LEU A 27 3.22 0.24 -13.84
C LEU A 27 3.20 -1.29 -13.75
N GLU A 28 2.60 -1.98 -14.74
CA GLU A 28 2.52 -3.43 -14.71
C GLU A 28 3.90 -4.09 -14.74
N ARG A 29 4.78 -3.60 -15.63
CA ARG A 29 6.15 -4.12 -15.74
C ARG A 29 6.90 -3.89 -14.43
N GLY A 30 6.85 -2.69 -13.88
CA GLY A 30 7.49 -2.35 -12.61
C GLY A 30 6.98 -3.23 -11.45
N LEU A 31 5.67 -3.48 -11.36
CA LEU A 31 5.10 -4.38 -10.36
C LEU A 31 5.61 -5.82 -10.49
N ARG A 32 5.76 -6.34 -11.72
CA ARG A 32 6.28 -7.68 -11.99
C ARG A 32 7.76 -7.80 -11.66
N GLU A 33 8.57 -6.80 -12.01
CA GLU A 33 10.03 -6.84 -11.87
C GLU A 33 10.52 -6.46 -10.46
N SER A 34 9.74 -5.69 -9.70
CA SER A 34 10.12 -5.21 -8.35
C SER A 34 10.23 -6.30 -7.27
N GLY A 35 9.68 -7.49 -7.55
CA GLY A 35 9.52 -8.57 -6.57
C GLY A 35 8.41 -8.32 -5.53
N LEU A 36 7.64 -7.24 -5.65
CA LEU A 36 6.54 -6.93 -4.73
C LEU A 36 5.42 -7.97 -4.80
N ILE A 37 4.95 -8.32 -6.01
CA ILE A 37 3.83 -9.25 -6.18
C ILE A 37 4.13 -10.63 -5.57
N PRO A 38 5.30 -11.27 -5.82
CA PRO A 38 5.66 -12.51 -5.12
C PRO A 38 5.69 -12.39 -3.58
N ARG A 39 6.17 -11.26 -3.04
CA ARG A 39 6.20 -11.02 -1.58
C ARG A 39 4.80 -10.91 -0.98
N LEU A 40 3.92 -10.12 -1.59
CA LEU A 40 2.53 -9.99 -1.16
C LEU A 40 1.80 -11.33 -1.23
N ARG A 41 2.01 -12.09 -2.30
CA ARG A 41 1.45 -13.44 -2.47
C ARG A 41 1.95 -14.41 -1.39
N HIS A 42 3.24 -14.39 -1.09
CA HIS A 42 3.83 -15.24 -0.06
C HIS A 42 3.27 -14.88 1.33
N ALA A 43 3.19 -13.58 1.65
CA ALA A 43 2.60 -13.12 2.91
C ALA A 43 1.15 -13.58 3.06
N GLY A 44 0.32 -13.41 2.02
CA GLY A 44 -1.08 -13.83 2.04
C GLY A 44 -1.27 -15.34 2.25
N ARG A 45 -0.44 -16.17 1.60
CA ARG A 45 -0.49 -17.64 1.76
C ARG A 45 0.08 -18.12 3.09
N GLY A 46 1.03 -17.39 3.66
CA GLY A 46 1.75 -17.78 4.89
C GLY A 46 1.14 -17.24 6.18
N SER A 47 0.12 -16.38 6.10
CA SER A 47 -0.51 -15.80 7.27
C SER A 47 -1.60 -16.70 7.85
N ALA A 48 -1.56 -16.90 9.17
CA ALA A 48 -2.59 -17.60 9.92
C ALA A 48 -3.61 -16.63 10.57
N ASP A 49 -3.26 -15.36 10.72
CA ASP A 49 -4.10 -14.32 11.30
C ASP A 49 -4.30 -13.18 10.29
N ARG A 50 -5.55 -12.87 9.98
CA ARG A 50 -5.91 -11.77 9.06
C ARG A 50 -5.30 -10.42 9.49
N SER A 51 -4.96 -10.23 10.76
CA SER A 51 -4.31 -9.01 11.24
C SER A 51 -2.84 -8.88 10.85
N ASP A 52 -2.19 -9.95 10.38
CA ASP A 52 -0.82 -9.90 9.83
C ASP A 52 -0.73 -9.07 8.55
N ILE A 53 -1.84 -8.92 7.83
CA ILE A 53 -1.89 -8.17 6.57
C ILE A 53 -3.02 -7.15 6.66
N ILE A 54 -2.68 -5.88 6.61
CA ILE A 54 -3.64 -4.79 6.68
C ILE A 54 -3.54 -3.93 5.44
N VAL A 55 -4.65 -3.81 4.71
CA VAL A 55 -4.77 -2.89 3.57
C VAL A 55 -5.59 -1.70 4.03
N THR A 56 -4.99 -0.51 4.05
CA THR A 56 -5.59 0.69 4.62
C THR A 56 -5.84 1.75 3.57
N GLY A 57 -7.08 2.24 3.53
CA GLY A 57 -7.47 3.35 2.68
C GLY A 57 -7.38 4.72 3.34
N GLY A 58 -6.85 5.69 2.60
CA GLY A 58 -6.82 7.10 2.96
C GLY A 58 -7.71 7.96 2.08
N ARG A 59 -7.73 9.27 2.36
CA ARG A 59 -8.51 10.24 1.58
C ARG A 59 -8.09 10.32 0.10
N GLY A 60 -6.86 9.96 -0.22
CA GLY A 60 -6.35 9.92 -1.59
C GLY A 60 -7.05 8.89 -2.50
N ILE A 61 -7.92 8.05 -1.96
CA ILE A 61 -8.81 7.16 -2.75
C ILE A 61 -9.91 7.94 -3.49
N GLY A 62 -10.26 9.14 -3.01
CA GLY A 62 -11.17 10.06 -3.68
C GLY A 62 -12.66 9.85 -3.44
N SER A 63 -13.14 8.62 -3.25
CA SER A 63 -14.58 8.35 -3.01
C SER A 63 -14.86 7.09 -2.18
N SER A 64 -16.07 6.98 -1.64
CA SER A 64 -16.56 5.76 -0.98
C SER A 64 -16.67 4.57 -1.94
N GLY A 65 -17.05 4.82 -3.20
CA GLY A 65 -17.11 3.79 -4.24
C GLY A 65 -15.74 3.16 -4.50
N ASN A 66 -14.71 4.00 -4.62
CA ASN A 66 -13.34 3.54 -4.84
C ASN A 66 -12.75 2.84 -3.60
N PHE A 67 -13.27 3.11 -2.40
CA PHE A 67 -12.84 2.43 -1.18
C PHE A 67 -13.08 0.92 -1.23
N ARG A 68 -14.03 0.46 -2.07
CA ARG A 68 -14.25 -0.97 -2.34
C ARG A 68 -12.96 -1.69 -2.77
N HIS A 69 -12.08 -1.05 -3.53
CA HIS A 69 -10.82 -1.68 -3.96
C HIS A 69 -9.88 -1.98 -2.79
N VAL A 70 -9.92 -1.20 -1.71
CA VAL A 70 -9.18 -1.50 -0.47
C VAL A 70 -9.69 -2.79 0.16
N LEU A 71 -11.02 -2.96 0.21
CA LEU A 71 -11.67 -4.15 0.75
C LEU A 71 -11.33 -5.39 -0.11
N GLU A 72 -11.42 -5.26 -1.43
CA GLU A 72 -11.12 -6.33 -2.38
C GLU A 72 -9.64 -6.74 -2.32
N LEU A 73 -8.71 -5.79 -2.20
CA LEU A 73 -7.29 -6.12 -2.04
C LEU A 73 -7.02 -6.78 -0.68
N ALA A 74 -7.66 -6.33 0.39
CA ALA A 74 -7.55 -6.99 1.70
C ALA A 74 -8.02 -8.45 1.62
N GLU A 75 -9.15 -8.70 0.98
CA GLU A 75 -9.69 -10.04 0.76
C GLU A 75 -8.76 -10.89 -0.11
N ALA A 76 -8.26 -10.36 -1.23
CA ALA A 76 -7.36 -11.07 -2.13
C ALA A 76 -6.04 -11.49 -1.45
N LEU A 77 -5.60 -10.74 -0.43
CA LEU A 77 -4.43 -11.05 0.38
C LEU A 77 -4.74 -11.90 1.62
N GLY A 78 -6.01 -12.21 1.90
CA GLY A 78 -6.41 -12.88 3.15
C GLY A 78 -6.25 -12.00 4.40
N GLY A 79 -6.04 -10.70 4.22
CA GLY A 79 -5.85 -9.73 5.30
C GLY A 79 -7.14 -9.08 5.77
N MET A 80 -7.02 -8.01 6.56
CA MET A 80 -8.13 -7.14 6.94
C MET A 80 -7.99 -5.72 6.37
N ALA A 81 -9.11 -5.03 6.25
CA ALA A 81 -9.12 -3.63 5.82
C ALA A 81 -8.91 -2.68 7.01
N GLY A 82 -8.37 -1.50 6.72
CA GLY A 82 -8.23 -0.38 7.64
C GLY A 82 -8.53 0.95 6.97
N ALA A 83 -8.65 2.01 7.78
CA ALA A 83 -8.97 3.34 7.29
C ALA A 83 -8.25 4.42 8.08
N THR A 84 -7.85 5.50 7.39
CA THR A 84 -7.41 6.73 8.07
C THR A 84 -8.60 7.44 8.71
N ARG A 85 -8.35 8.30 9.71
CA ARG A 85 -9.37 9.22 10.26
C ARG A 85 -10.11 10.00 9.17
N ALA A 86 -9.38 10.49 8.16
CA ALA A 86 -9.96 11.31 7.10
C ALA A 86 -10.98 10.53 6.23
N ALA A 87 -10.76 9.22 6.00
CA ALA A 87 -11.70 8.38 5.26
C ALA A 87 -12.96 8.08 6.08
N VAL A 88 -12.80 7.86 7.39
CA VAL A 88 -13.92 7.64 8.33
C VAL A 88 -14.78 8.91 8.46
N GLU A 89 -14.16 10.07 8.64
CA GLU A 89 -14.87 11.36 8.75
C GLU A 89 -15.55 11.76 7.44
N ALA A 90 -15.05 11.28 6.29
CA ALA A 90 -15.72 11.44 5.01
C ALA A 90 -16.92 10.49 4.81
N GLY A 91 -17.20 9.60 5.77
CA GLY A 91 -18.31 8.66 5.72
C GLY A 91 -18.10 7.50 4.73
N TRP A 92 -16.86 7.20 4.36
CA TRP A 92 -16.57 6.14 3.38
C TRP A 92 -16.55 4.75 4.00
N ILE A 93 -16.28 4.67 5.30
CA ILE A 93 -16.20 3.43 6.07
C ILE A 93 -16.40 3.72 7.56
N GLU A 94 -16.84 2.72 8.31
CA GLU A 94 -17.17 2.83 9.72
C GLU A 94 -15.95 3.11 10.61
N TYR A 95 -16.22 3.70 11.77
CA TYR A 95 -15.21 4.04 12.77
C TYR A 95 -14.36 2.84 13.21
N GLU A 96 -14.90 1.62 13.17
CA GLU A 96 -14.22 0.40 13.62
C GLU A 96 -12.97 0.06 12.79
N TYR A 97 -12.91 0.56 11.55
CA TYR A 97 -11.75 0.40 10.66
C TYR A 97 -10.67 1.46 10.91
N LYS A 98 -10.93 2.46 11.77
CA LYS A 98 -10.01 3.59 12.00
C LYS A 98 -8.70 3.12 12.63
N ILE A 99 -7.59 3.39 11.96
CA ILE A 99 -6.21 3.14 12.43
C ILE A 99 -5.53 4.47 12.77
N GLY A 100 -4.68 4.46 13.79
CA GLY A 100 -3.84 5.60 14.19
C GLY A 100 -3.88 5.89 15.70
N GLN A 101 -3.33 7.04 16.10
CA GLN A 101 -3.16 7.45 17.50
C GLN A 101 -4.44 7.36 18.33
N THR A 102 -5.59 7.75 17.75
CA THR A 102 -6.91 7.73 18.39
C THR A 102 -7.81 6.60 17.88
N GLY A 103 -7.26 5.67 17.09
CA GLY A 103 -7.94 4.50 16.56
C GLY A 103 -7.27 3.21 17.05
N ARG A 104 -7.39 2.15 16.26
CA ARG A 104 -6.65 0.91 16.51
C ARG A 104 -5.16 1.13 16.23
N LYS A 105 -4.31 0.67 17.15
CA LYS A 105 -2.88 0.50 16.91
C LYS A 105 -2.63 -0.89 16.36
N VAL A 106 -1.82 -1.01 15.31
CA VAL A 106 -1.62 -2.25 14.58
C VAL A 106 -0.14 -2.51 14.32
N PHE A 107 0.22 -3.79 14.36
CA PHE A 107 1.59 -4.26 14.15
C PHE A 107 1.66 -5.39 13.12
N PRO A 108 1.21 -5.17 11.86
CA PRO A 108 1.13 -6.23 10.88
C PRO A 108 2.50 -6.55 10.26
N LYS A 109 2.62 -7.75 9.70
CA LYS A 109 3.75 -8.12 8.84
C LYS A 109 3.73 -7.31 7.54
N VAL A 110 2.55 -7.12 6.96
CA VAL A 110 2.37 -6.35 5.73
C VAL A 110 1.33 -5.25 5.94
N TYR A 111 1.71 -4.02 5.64
CA TYR A 111 0.82 -2.87 5.65
C TYR A 111 0.81 -2.22 4.27
N VAL A 112 -0.34 -2.27 3.59
CA VAL A 112 -0.54 -1.63 2.29
C VAL A 112 -1.33 -0.34 2.48
N ALA A 113 -0.72 0.81 2.20
CA ALA A 113 -1.27 2.13 2.39
C ALA A 113 -1.77 2.69 1.03
N CYS A 114 -3.08 2.72 0.82
CA CYS A 114 -3.71 3.15 -0.43
C CYS A 114 -4.24 4.58 -0.29
N GLY A 115 -3.62 5.56 -0.96
CA GLY A 115 -4.04 6.97 -0.89
C GLY A 115 -3.89 7.57 0.52
N VAL A 116 -2.94 7.07 1.31
CA VAL A 116 -2.64 7.55 2.67
C VAL A 116 -1.48 8.54 2.58
N SER A 117 -1.65 9.76 3.13
CA SER A 117 -0.59 10.78 3.09
C SER A 117 0.57 10.51 4.05
N GLY A 118 0.35 9.78 5.14
CA GLY A 118 1.36 9.58 6.19
C GLY A 118 1.34 10.67 7.27
N ALA A 119 0.15 11.16 7.64
CA ALA A 119 0.02 12.05 8.80
C ALA A 119 0.60 11.39 10.06
N VAL A 120 1.33 12.17 10.88
CA VAL A 120 1.99 11.68 12.11
C VAL A 120 1.02 10.94 13.03
N GLN A 121 -0.22 11.42 13.15
CA GLN A 121 -1.26 10.79 13.97
C GLN A 121 -1.70 9.43 13.41
N HIS A 122 -1.68 9.24 12.09
CA HIS A 122 -1.96 7.95 11.49
C HIS A 122 -0.81 6.98 11.76
N LEU A 123 0.41 7.43 11.50
CA LEU A 123 1.63 6.63 11.64
C LEU A 123 1.95 6.26 13.10
N ALA A 124 1.57 7.09 14.06
CA ALA A 124 1.74 6.78 15.50
C ALA A 124 0.96 5.54 15.97
N GLY A 125 0.05 5.00 15.14
CA GLY A 125 -0.66 3.74 15.39
C GLY A 125 -0.27 2.61 14.44
N VAL A 126 0.77 2.76 13.62
CA VAL A 126 1.18 1.77 12.62
C VAL A 126 2.67 1.47 12.76
N GLN A 127 3.01 0.20 12.95
CA GLN A 127 4.38 -0.29 12.83
C GLN A 127 4.34 -1.60 12.05
N ALA A 128 4.92 -1.62 10.85
CA ALA A 128 4.86 -2.78 9.95
C ALA A 128 6.25 -3.29 9.63
N GLU A 129 6.38 -4.61 9.39
CA GLU A 129 7.63 -5.19 8.88
C GLU A 129 7.86 -4.85 7.40
N LEU A 130 6.78 -4.85 6.61
CA LEU A 130 6.75 -4.44 5.20
C LEU A 130 5.66 -3.37 5.00
N LEU A 131 6.07 -2.14 4.66
CA LEU A 131 5.17 -1.05 4.31
C LEU A 131 5.20 -0.79 2.80
N VAL A 132 4.05 -0.95 2.16
CA VAL A 132 3.82 -0.64 0.74
C VAL A 132 2.92 0.57 0.65
N ALA A 133 3.33 1.62 -0.04
CA ALA A 133 2.54 2.84 -0.21
C ALA A 133 2.14 3.01 -1.68
N VAL A 134 0.86 3.27 -1.92
CA VAL A 134 0.33 3.67 -3.23
C VAL A 134 -0.23 5.08 -3.08
N ASN A 135 0.34 6.04 -3.79
CA ASN A 135 -0.12 7.43 -3.73
C ASN A 135 0.15 8.14 -5.06
N SER A 136 -0.71 9.07 -5.45
CA SER A 136 -0.52 9.91 -6.63
C SER A 136 0.35 11.14 -6.35
N ASP A 137 0.49 11.51 -5.08
CA ASP A 137 1.33 12.62 -4.63
C ASP A 137 2.77 12.13 -4.37
N PRO A 138 3.76 12.50 -5.20
CA PRO A 138 5.15 12.07 -5.05
C PRO A 138 5.80 12.58 -3.76
N ASP A 139 5.27 13.67 -3.19
CA ASP A 139 5.79 14.29 -1.97
C ASP A 139 5.10 13.76 -0.70
N ALA A 140 4.22 12.74 -0.83
CA ALA A 140 3.48 12.20 0.30
C ALA A 140 4.43 11.66 1.39
N PRO A 141 4.32 12.15 2.65
CA PRO A 141 5.19 11.71 3.76
C PRO A 141 5.24 10.20 4.00
N ILE A 142 4.19 9.46 3.64
CA ILE A 142 4.15 7.99 3.74
C ILE A 142 5.34 7.32 3.04
N PHE A 143 5.84 7.90 1.94
CA PHE A 143 6.94 7.32 1.18
C PHE A 143 8.26 7.33 1.94
N GLN A 144 8.44 8.20 2.94
CA GLN A 144 9.65 8.22 3.77
C GLN A 144 9.77 6.96 4.64
N LEU A 145 8.63 6.31 4.95
CA LEU A 145 8.59 5.11 5.77
C LEU A 145 8.37 3.84 4.95
N ALA A 146 7.98 3.96 3.68
CA ALA A 146 7.67 2.83 2.84
C ALA A 146 8.94 2.04 2.44
N ASP A 147 8.78 0.72 2.35
CA ASP A 147 9.76 -0.17 1.71
C ASP A 147 9.53 -0.22 0.19
N TYR A 148 8.27 -0.09 -0.24
CA TYR A 148 7.86 0.06 -1.63
C TYR A 148 6.95 1.26 -1.80
N GLY A 149 7.30 2.16 -2.72
CA GLY A 149 6.44 3.27 -3.13
C GLY A 149 5.92 3.04 -4.54
N ILE A 150 4.62 3.18 -4.74
CA ILE A 150 3.99 3.11 -6.06
C ILE A 150 3.37 4.47 -6.33
N LEU A 151 3.95 5.19 -7.28
CA LEU A 151 3.50 6.52 -7.67
C LEU A 151 2.47 6.41 -8.77
N GLY A 152 1.24 6.85 -8.50
CA GLY A 152 0.17 6.90 -9.49
C GLY A 152 -1.23 6.81 -8.90
N ASP A 153 -2.20 6.62 -9.78
CA ASP A 153 -3.62 6.60 -9.42
C ASP A 153 -4.00 5.31 -8.68
N VAL A 154 -4.46 5.47 -7.43
CA VAL A 154 -4.89 4.36 -6.56
C VAL A 154 -6.02 3.56 -7.22
N GLU A 155 -6.94 4.22 -7.94
CA GLU A 155 -8.08 3.57 -8.60
C GLU A 155 -7.62 2.59 -9.69
N LYS A 156 -6.47 2.84 -10.31
CA LYS A 156 -5.90 1.97 -11.36
C LYS A 156 -4.95 0.94 -10.78
N ILE A 157 -4.11 1.35 -9.84
CA ILE A 157 -3.04 0.51 -9.29
C ILE A 157 -3.61 -0.65 -8.46
N ILE A 158 -4.62 -0.40 -7.63
CA ILE A 158 -5.15 -1.46 -6.74
C ILE A 158 -5.77 -2.61 -7.53
N PRO A 159 -6.66 -2.38 -8.52
CA PRO A 159 -7.14 -3.45 -9.40
C PRO A 159 -6.02 -4.17 -10.15
N LEU A 160 -4.99 -3.45 -10.60
CA LEU A 160 -3.83 -4.05 -11.26
C LEU A 160 -3.06 -5.00 -10.32
N ILE A 161 -2.83 -4.61 -9.07
CA ILE A 161 -2.19 -5.48 -8.07
C ILE A 161 -3.04 -6.74 -7.86
N ILE A 162 -4.36 -6.61 -7.69
CA ILE A 162 -5.28 -7.75 -7.53
C ILE A 162 -5.19 -8.69 -8.74
N HIS A 163 -5.21 -8.13 -9.95
CA HIS A 163 -5.07 -8.89 -11.19
C HIS A 163 -3.77 -9.70 -11.21
N LEU A 164 -2.64 -9.08 -10.88
CA LEU A 164 -1.33 -9.73 -10.84
C LEU A 164 -1.22 -10.79 -9.73
N LEU A 165 -1.89 -10.59 -8.59
CA LEU A 165 -1.95 -11.59 -7.52
C LEU A 165 -2.66 -12.87 -7.98
N ASN A 166 -3.74 -12.73 -8.76
CA ASN A 166 -4.57 -13.82 -9.26
C ASN A 166 -3.96 -14.57 -10.45
N GLN A 167 -3.07 -13.93 -11.21
CA GLN A 167 -2.33 -14.60 -12.28
C GLN A 167 -1.26 -15.53 -11.70
N GLN A 168 -1.49 -16.84 -11.83
CA GLN A 168 -0.48 -17.85 -11.52
C GLN A 168 0.64 -17.80 -12.57
N ALA A 169 1.88 -17.85 -12.08
CA ALA A 169 3.03 -18.37 -12.82
C ALA A 169 3.20 -19.83 -12.39
#